data_AF-A0AAJ5F5U8-F1
#
_entry.id   AF-A0AAJ5F5U8-F1
#
_cell.length_a   1.000
_cell.length_b   1.000
_cell.length_c   1.000
_cell.angle_alpha   90.00
_cell.angle_beta   90.00
_cell.angle_gamma   90.00
#
_symmetry.space_group_name_H-M   'P 1'
#
loop_
_entity.id
_entity.type
_entity.pdbx_description
1 polymer ?
#
loop_
_entity_poly.entity_id
_entity_poly.type
_entity_poly.pdbx_seq_one_letter_code
_entity_poly.pdbx_strand_id
1 'polypeptide(L)'
;MVLRAFAAWPLALLLLAGLGGALPASITLKNIRHEPQGPDNCAPVTALTVLGYYGTRVTQAQAARALKDGPRDPQVTSLELAAYLGRFGLRSVIRYAGTPDLLRDLLARGIPVVLQQRLRSGSNVAHFRTVYGYRGGEFLISDPLRGARLWLSEAELMDLWHFYNGEYLVAYPPAREGDVRAALGEDYRVAANWQRLKSIEEQNVRAQPGDPYNWWGLGKANLRLGNVGAAADNFDRAVALGVPTLYFLYRQEAFEAWTRAGEHRKTLDFAQRALQTDPASKELLRFRNLARDALSG
;
A
#
# COMPACT_ATOMS: atom_id res chain seq x y z
N MET A 1 35.79 1.54 69.24
CA MET A 1 34.46 2.13 69.03
C MET A 1 34.41 2.62 67.60
N VAL A 2 33.73 1.87 66.71
CA VAL A 2 33.82 2.01 65.26
C VAL A 2 32.73 2.99 64.78
N LEU A 3 33.12 4.17 64.26
CA LEU A 3 32.21 5.02 63.48
C LEU A 3 32.47 4.77 61.99
N ARG A 4 31.48 4.20 61.30
CA ARG A 4 31.40 4.16 59.84
C ARG A 4 30.77 5.46 59.34
N ALA A 5 31.52 6.23 58.55
CA ALA A 5 30.97 7.33 57.77
C ALA A 5 30.33 6.76 56.50
N PHE A 6 29.02 6.97 56.33
CA PHE A 6 28.32 6.69 55.08
C PHE A 6 28.52 7.87 54.14
N ALA A 7 29.24 7.67 53.04
CA ALA A 7 29.31 8.60 51.93
C ALA A 7 28.03 8.47 51.10
N ALA A 8 27.21 9.52 51.07
CA ALA A 8 26.09 9.62 50.16
C ALA A 8 26.61 9.84 48.73
N TRP A 9 26.35 8.90 47.83
CA TRP A 9 26.59 9.06 46.39
C TRP A 9 25.38 9.78 45.77
N PRO A 10 25.56 10.81 44.93
CA PRO A 10 24.45 11.36 44.18
C PRO A 10 24.08 10.36 43.06
N LEU A 11 22.84 9.87 43.08
CA LEU A 11 22.25 9.22 41.93
C LEU A 11 22.14 10.24 40.79
N ALA A 12 23.04 10.14 39.81
CA ALA A 12 22.84 10.79 38.52
C ALA A 12 21.71 10.06 37.79
N LEU A 13 20.51 10.66 37.77
CA LEU A 13 19.48 10.28 36.81
C LEU A 13 20.00 10.60 35.40
N LEU A 14 20.42 9.56 34.68
CA LEU A 14 20.55 9.63 33.23
C LEU A 14 19.15 9.72 32.62
N LEU A 15 18.70 10.94 32.37
CA LEU A 15 17.65 11.24 31.40
C LEU A 15 18.18 10.87 30.01
N LEU A 16 17.91 9.64 29.57
CA LEU A 16 18.00 9.26 28.16
C LEU A 16 16.82 9.90 27.42
N ALA A 17 16.94 11.20 27.14
CA ALA A 17 16.17 11.82 26.09
C ALA A 17 16.60 11.18 24.76
N GLY A 18 15.67 10.49 24.09
CA GLY A 18 15.90 9.90 22.78
C GLY A 18 16.26 10.99 21.78
N LEU A 19 17.54 11.04 21.40
CA LEU A 19 18.02 11.88 20.30
C LEU A 19 17.52 11.27 18.99
N GLY A 20 16.39 11.76 18.49
CA GLY A 20 16.02 11.63 17.10
C GLY A 20 17.06 12.38 16.26
N GLY A 21 18.11 11.68 15.83
CA GLY A 21 19.11 12.24 14.93
C GLY A 21 18.46 12.69 13.62
N ALA A 22 18.94 13.80 13.06
CA ALA A 22 18.49 14.25 11.75
C ALA A 22 18.68 13.15 10.69
N LEU A 23 17.67 12.90 9.86
CA LEU A 23 17.76 11.92 8.78
C LEU A 23 18.90 12.32 7.81
N PRO A 24 19.62 11.36 7.20
CA PRO A 24 20.65 11.67 6.22
C PRO A 24 20.10 12.49 5.04
N ALA A 25 20.90 13.40 4.46
CA ALA A 25 20.47 14.23 3.32
C ALA A 25 20.16 13.41 2.05
N SER A 26 20.74 12.22 1.93
CA SER A 26 20.46 11.28 0.84
C SER A 26 20.74 9.85 1.27
N ILE A 27 19.98 8.91 0.71
CA ILE A 27 20.15 7.47 0.91
C ILE A 27 19.99 6.74 -0.41
N THR A 28 20.76 5.67 -0.61
CA THR A 28 20.53 4.71 -1.68
C THR A 28 20.83 3.31 -1.16
N LEU A 29 19.79 2.51 -0.99
CA LEU A 29 19.92 1.10 -0.66
C LEU A 29 20.59 0.37 -1.81
N LYS A 30 21.56 -0.48 -1.50
CA LYS A 30 22.30 -1.27 -2.48
C LYS A 30 21.59 -2.62 -2.72
N ASN A 31 22.05 -3.38 -3.71
CA ASN A 31 21.55 -4.72 -4.05
C ASN A 31 20.08 -4.77 -4.49
N ILE A 32 19.57 -3.66 -5.02
CA ILE A 32 18.25 -3.62 -5.65
C ILE A 32 18.36 -4.27 -7.02
N ARG A 33 17.76 -5.46 -7.13
CA ARG A 33 17.64 -6.17 -8.40
C ARG A 33 16.48 -5.59 -9.20
N HIS A 34 16.66 -5.48 -10.50
CA HIS A 34 15.64 -4.98 -11.41
C HIS A 34 15.64 -5.79 -12.71
N GLU A 35 14.45 -6.01 -13.25
CA GLU A 35 14.23 -6.56 -14.60
C GLU A 35 13.06 -5.78 -15.22
N PRO A 36 13.10 -5.47 -16.53
CA PRO A 36 11.90 -5.02 -17.23
C PRO A 36 10.77 -6.05 -17.11
N GLN A 37 9.55 -5.60 -16.85
CA GLN A 37 8.41 -6.50 -16.77
C GLN A 37 8.00 -7.02 -18.17
N GLY A 38 7.55 -8.27 -18.19
CA GLY A 38 6.66 -8.78 -19.22
C GLY A 38 5.20 -8.32 -19.00
N PRO A 39 4.25 -8.88 -19.76
CA PRO A 39 2.84 -8.52 -19.69
C PRO A 39 2.28 -8.66 -18.27
N ASP A 40 1.78 -7.55 -17.71
CA ASP A 40 1.14 -7.46 -16.39
C ASP A 40 1.96 -8.05 -15.24
N ASN A 41 3.29 -7.95 -15.34
CA ASN A 41 4.24 -8.51 -14.38
C ASN A 41 4.83 -7.48 -13.39
N CYS A 42 4.16 -6.34 -13.16
CA CYS A 42 4.65 -5.33 -12.22
C CYS A 42 4.84 -5.90 -10.80
N ALA A 43 3.92 -6.74 -10.32
CA ALA A 43 4.04 -7.45 -9.05
C ALA A 43 5.13 -8.55 -9.06
N PRO A 44 5.22 -9.45 -10.05
CA PRO A 44 6.34 -10.38 -10.19
C PRO A 44 7.73 -9.73 -10.17
N VAL A 45 7.92 -8.62 -10.89
CA VAL A 45 9.18 -7.87 -10.87
C VAL A 45 9.43 -7.24 -9.48
N THR A 46 8.39 -6.68 -8.86
CA THR A 46 8.48 -6.12 -7.50
C THR A 46 8.89 -7.20 -6.48
N ALA A 47 8.31 -8.40 -6.58
CA ALA A 47 8.67 -9.52 -5.73
C ALA A 47 10.15 -9.90 -5.89
N LEU A 48 10.63 -9.98 -7.14
CA LEU A 48 12.03 -10.21 -7.45
C LEU A 48 12.95 -9.12 -6.87
N THR A 49 12.55 -7.85 -6.96
CA THR A 49 13.30 -6.73 -6.39
C THR A 49 13.42 -6.85 -4.87
N VAL A 50 12.30 -7.06 -4.16
CA VAL A 50 12.26 -7.15 -2.70
C VAL A 50 12.99 -8.40 -2.19
N LEU A 51 12.75 -9.56 -2.79
CA LEU A 51 13.44 -10.80 -2.40
C LEU A 51 14.95 -10.70 -2.66
N GLY A 52 15.34 -10.10 -3.80
CA GLY A 52 16.74 -9.89 -4.16
C GLY A 52 17.48 -9.00 -3.15
N TYR A 53 16.81 -7.96 -2.63
CA TYR A 53 17.37 -7.11 -1.58
C TYR A 53 17.71 -7.89 -0.31
N TYR A 54 16.89 -8.89 0.06
CA TYR A 54 17.13 -9.77 1.20
C TYR A 54 17.89 -11.06 0.83
N GLY A 55 18.58 -11.09 -0.31
CA GLY A 55 19.46 -12.18 -0.72
C GLY A 55 18.77 -13.39 -1.36
N THR A 56 17.45 -13.36 -1.52
CA THR A 56 16.70 -14.45 -2.18
C THR A 56 16.54 -14.18 -3.68
N ARG A 57 16.90 -15.15 -4.53
CA ARG A 57 16.74 -15.03 -5.98
C ARG A 57 15.55 -15.83 -6.47
N VAL A 58 14.65 -15.14 -7.18
CA VAL A 58 13.60 -15.73 -8.01
C VAL A 58 13.68 -15.16 -9.42
N THR A 59 13.13 -15.87 -10.41
CA THR A 59 12.92 -15.30 -11.75
C THR A 59 11.54 -14.67 -11.85
N GLN A 60 11.38 -13.71 -12.76
CA GLN A 60 10.08 -13.13 -13.05
C GLN A 60 9.04 -14.19 -13.45
N ALA A 61 9.44 -15.21 -14.21
CA ALA A 61 8.55 -16.31 -14.61
C ALA A 61 8.10 -17.18 -13.42
N GLN A 62 8.99 -17.46 -12.46
CA GLN A 62 8.64 -18.17 -11.23
C GLN A 62 7.65 -17.37 -10.38
N ALA A 63 7.89 -16.06 -10.23
CA ALA A 63 6.99 -15.18 -9.48
C ALA A 63 5.63 -15.04 -10.20
N ALA A 64 5.61 -14.85 -11.51
CA ALA A 64 4.38 -14.77 -12.31
C ALA A 64 3.54 -16.05 -12.20
N ARG A 65 4.14 -17.24 -12.34
CA ARG A 65 3.44 -18.52 -12.17
C ARG A 65 2.84 -18.70 -10.76
N ALA A 66 3.43 -18.07 -9.75
CA ALA A 66 3.01 -18.22 -8.36
C ALA A 66 1.99 -17.16 -7.90
N LEU A 67 1.98 -15.99 -8.55
CA LEU A 67 1.15 -14.83 -8.20
C LEU A 67 -0.08 -14.68 -9.10
N LYS A 68 0.06 -14.99 -10.39
CA LYS A 68 -0.98 -14.81 -11.40
C LYS A 68 -1.81 -16.08 -11.54
N ASP A 69 -3.12 -15.95 -11.72
CA ASP A 69 -3.99 -17.11 -12.01
C ASP A 69 -3.84 -17.62 -13.45
N GLY A 70 -3.33 -16.76 -14.32
CA GLY A 70 -3.03 -17.11 -15.70
C GLY A 70 -2.12 -16.07 -16.37
N PRO A 71 -1.63 -16.36 -17.59
CA PRO A 71 -0.73 -15.45 -18.29
C PRO A 71 -1.33 -14.05 -18.55
N ARG A 72 -2.66 -13.98 -18.70
CA ARG A 72 -3.44 -12.77 -18.98
C ARG A 72 -4.06 -12.12 -17.74
N ASP A 73 -3.77 -12.64 -16.55
CA ASP A 73 -4.22 -12.01 -15.30
C ASP A 73 -3.64 -10.59 -15.22
N PRO A 74 -4.48 -9.54 -15.26
CA PRO A 74 -4.02 -8.17 -15.34
C PRO A 74 -3.61 -7.62 -13.97
N GLN A 75 -3.85 -8.36 -12.88
CA GLN A 75 -3.66 -7.86 -11.54
C GLN A 75 -3.15 -8.90 -10.56
N VAL A 76 -2.21 -8.45 -9.74
CA VAL A 76 -1.89 -9.08 -8.45
C VAL A 76 -2.15 -8.04 -7.38
N THR A 77 -2.82 -8.42 -6.30
CA THR A 77 -3.08 -7.54 -5.16
C THR A 77 -1.86 -7.43 -4.24
N SER A 78 -1.79 -6.37 -3.43
CA SER A 78 -0.75 -6.24 -2.39
C SER A 78 -0.78 -7.39 -1.38
N LEU A 79 -1.96 -7.98 -1.13
CA LEU A 79 -2.12 -9.15 -0.27
C LEU A 79 -1.49 -10.41 -0.87
N GLU A 80 -1.70 -10.66 -2.17
CA GLU A 80 -1.07 -11.78 -2.88
C GLU A 80 0.44 -11.60 -2.95
N LEU A 81 0.93 -10.38 -3.21
CA LEU A 81 2.35 -10.06 -3.16
C LEU A 81 2.92 -10.33 -1.76
N ALA A 82 2.28 -9.83 -0.70
CA ALA A 82 2.69 -10.07 0.68
C ALA A 82 2.72 -11.57 1.03
N ALA A 83 1.70 -12.32 0.61
CA ALA A 83 1.63 -13.77 0.84
C ALA A 83 2.76 -14.51 0.12
N TYR A 84 3.09 -14.12 -1.11
CA TYR A 84 4.21 -14.69 -1.85
C TYR A 84 5.56 -14.38 -1.19
N LEU A 85 5.80 -13.12 -0.78
CA LEU A 85 7.00 -12.73 -0.03
C LEU A 85 7.14 -13.53 1.28
N GLY A 86 6.02 -13.81 1.94
CA GLY A 86 5.96 -14.64 3.15
C GLY A 86 6.45 -16.07 2.96
N ARG A 87 6.32 -16.65 1.76
CA ARG A 87 6.85 -17.99 1.43
C ARG A 87 8.39 -18.07 1.55
N PHE A 88 9.06 -16.91 1.56
CA PHE A 88 10.52 -16.78 1.70
C PHE A 88 10.92 -16.23 3.08
N GLY A 89 10.02 -16.29 4.07
CA GLY A 89 10.31 -15.93 5.46
C GLY A 89 10.21 -14.42 5.76
N LEU A 90 9.73 -13.60 4.83
CA LEU A 90 9.49 -12.18 5.10
C LEU A 90 8.15 -11.96 5.82
N ARG A 91 8.14 -11.04 6.79
CA ARG A 91 6.91 -10.43 7.31
C ARG A 91 6.55 -9.25 6.41
N SER A 92 5.25 -8.96 6.28
CA SER A 92 4.77 -7.85 5.48
C SER A 92 3.75 -7.01 6.26
N VAL A 93 3.80 -5.70 6.07
CA VAL A 93 2.85 -4.73 6.60
C VAL A 93 2.33 -3.89 5.43
N ILE A 94 1.01 -3.88 5.24
CA ILE A 94 0.32 -3.06 4.22
C ILE A 94 -0.47 -1.98 4.93
N ARG A 95 -0.24 -0.71 4.57
CA ARG A 95 -0.85 0.45 5.23
C ARG A 95 -1.14 1.54 4.19
N TYR A 96 -1.86 2.55 4.65
CA TYR A 96 -2.37 3.66 3.84
C TYR A 96 -1.96 5.00 4.44
N ALA A 97 -2.25 6.08 3.71
CA ALA A 97 -1.87 7.43 4.08
C ALA A 97 -0.34 7.57 4.31
N GLY A 98 0.46 6.85 3.51
CA GLY A 98 1.90 7.02 3.54
C GLY A 98 2.32 8.43 3.10
N THR A 99 3.46 8.88 3.60
CA THR A 99 3.99 10.22 3.35
C THR A 99 5.45 10.16 2.90
N PRO A 100 5.95 11.20 2.20
CA PRO A 100 7.37 11.33 1.87
C PRO A 100 8.29 11.17 3.10
N ASP A 101 7.89 11.70 4.25
CA ASP A 101 8.68 11.60 5.49
C ASP A 101 8.72 10.17 6.03
N LEU A 102 7.61 9.43 5.96
CA LEU A 102 7.60 8.00 6.29
C LEU A 102 8.54 7.21 5.37
N LEU A 103 8.54 7.52 4.06
CA LEU A 103 9.46 6.89 3.12
C LEU A 103 10.92 7.17 3.50
N ARG A 104 11.26 8.42 3.85
CA ARG A 104 12.62 8.77 4.28
C ARG A 104 13.02 8.02 5.55
N ASP A 105 12.14 7.92 6.56
CA ASP A 105 12.45 7.18 7.79
C ASP A 105 12.64 5.68 7.56
N LEU A 106 11.76 5.03 6.78
CA LEU A 106 11.91 3.62 6.41
C LEU A 106 13.22 3.37 5.64
N LEU A 107 13.55 4.24 4.69
CA LEU A 107 14.79 4.14 3.91
C LEU A 107 16.03 4.37 4.78
N ALA A 108 15.98 5.29 5.75
CA ALA A 108 17.05 5.53 6.73
C ALA A 108 17.30 4.33 7.63
N ARG A 109 16.26 3.55 7.89
CA ARG A 109 16.36 2.27 8.59
C ARG A 109 16.81 1.14 7.68
N GLY A 110 17.06 1.37 6.39
CA GLY A 110 17.48 0.31 5.46
C GLY A 110 16.34 -0.61 5.05
N ILE A 111 15.14 -0.06 4.83
CA ILE A 111 13.93 -0.81 4.46
C ILE A 111 13.39 -0.25 3.14
N PRO A 112 13.42 -1.02 2.03
CA PRO A 112 12.80 -0.59 0.78
C PRO A 112 11.27 -0.63 0.92
N VAL A 113 10.59 0.26 0.21
CA VAL A 113 9.14 0.44 0.33
C VAL A 113 8.47 0.18 -1.02
N VAL A 114 7.52 -0.75 -1.05
CA VAL A 114 6.69 -0.99 -2.24
C VAL A 114 5.51 -0.03 -2.21
N LEU A 115 5.29 0.70 -3.29
CA LEU A 115 4.14 1.58 -3.46
C LEU A 115 3.19 0.99 -4.49
N GLN A 116 1.90 1.11 -4.22
CA GLN A 116 0.87 0.89 -5.23
C GLN A 116 0.42 2.25 -5.77
N GLN A 117 0.53 2.45 -7.08
CA GLN A 117 0.35 3.75 -7.74
C GLN A 117 -0.38 3.60 -9.06
N ARG A 118 -0.75 4.72 -9.71
CA ARG A 118 -1.03 4.73 -11.15
C ARG A 118 0.27 4.76 -11.97
N LEU A 119 0.21 4.25 -13.20
CA LEU A 119 1.38 4.14 -14.09
C LEU A 119 1.98 5.52 -14.44
N ARG A 120 1.15 6.51 -14.74
CA ARG A 120 1.54 7.90 -14.99
C ARG A 120 0.36 8.81 -14.66
N SER A 121 0.59 10.12 -14.58
CA SER A 121 -0.49 11.07 -14.37
C SER A 121 -1.58 10.90 -15.44
N GLY A 122 -2.84 10.92 -15.02
CA GLY A 122 -4.00 10.65 -15.88
C GLY A 122 -4.18 9.20 -16.35
N SER A 123 -3.30 8.26 -15.99
CA SER A 123 -3.48 6.84 -16.30
C SER A 123 -4.42 6.16 -15.29
N ASN A 124 -5.26 5.26 -15.81
CA ASN A 124 -6.12 4.39 -15.01
C ASN A 124 -5.50 3.02 -14.69
N VAL A 125 -4.25 2.79 -15.10
CA VAL A 125 -3.54 1.53 -14.93
C VAL A 125 -2.82 1.51 -13.58
N ALA A 126 -3.11 0.52 -12.75
CA ALA A 126 -2.41 0.27 -11.50
C ALA A 126 -0.98 -0.23 -11.74
N HIS A 127 -0.04 0.14 -10.88
CA HIS A 127 1.36 -0.18 -11.04
C HIS A 127 2.11 -0.23 -9.71
N PHE A 128 2.81 -1.34 -9.48
CA PHE A 128 3.74 -1.46 -8.36
C PHE A 128 5.08 -0.84 -8.67
N ARG A 129 5.66 -0.19 -7.66
CA ARG A 129 7.03 0.35 -7.69
C ARG A 129 7.74 0.06 -6.38
N THR A 130 9.06 -0.03 -6.40
CA THR A 130 9.87 -0.13 -5.17
C THR A 130 10.75 1.10 -5.00
N VAL A 131 10.50 1.88 -3.94
CA VAL A 131 11.36 2.99 -3.52
C VAL A 131 12.54 2.44 -2.73
N TYR A 132 13.75 2.88 -3.07
CA TYR A 132 14.98 2.37 -2.45
C TYR A 132 16.02 3.46 -2.19
N GLY A 133 15.66 4.73 -2.34
CA GLY A 133 16.53 5.84 -2.00
C GLY A 133 15.83 7.17 -2.09
N TYR A 134 16.51 8.21 -1.64
CA TYR A 134 16.10 9.60 -1.79
C TYR A 134 17.32 10.52 -1.80
N ARG A 135 17.15 11.72 -2.35
CA ARG A 135 18.08 12.84 -2.20
C ARG A 135 17.30 14.14 -2.36
N GLY A 136 17.52 15.11 -1.48
CA GLY A 136 16.71 16.34 -1.50
C GLY A 136 15.21 16.02 -1.52
N GLY A 137 14.48 16.63 -2.45
CA GLY A 137 13.03 16.41 -2.68
C GLY A 137 12.68 15.31 -3.69
N GLU A 138 13.60 14.39 -3.99
CA GLU A 138 13.39 13.31 -4.97
C GLU A 138 13.53 11.92 -4.34
N PHE A 139 12.76 10.96 -4.86
CA PHE A 139 12.82 9.54 -4.51
C PHE A 139 13.36 8.70 -5.66
N LEU A 140 14.23 7.75 -5.33
CA LEU A 140 14.81 6.79 -6.26
C LEU A 140 14.02 5.48 -6.24
N ILE A 141 13.60 5.04 -7.42
CA ILE A 141 12.59 4.01 -7.60
C ILE A 141 13.04 2.97 -8.64
N SER A 142 12.81 1.70 -8.34
CA SER A 142 12.81 0.60 -9.32
C SER A 142 11.39 0.50 -9.87
N ASP A 143 11.20 0.92 -11.11
CA ASP A 143 9.93 0.87 -11.82
C ASP A 143 9.97 -0.25 -12.87
N PRO A 144 9.13 -1.29 -12.76
CA PRO A 144 9.13 -2.43 -13.69
C PRO A 144 9.02 -2.09 -15.18
N LEU A 145 8.49 -0.93 -15.56
CA LEU A 145 8.39 -0.46 -16.96
C LEU A 145 9.40 0.64 -17.29
N ARG A 146 9.61 1.59 -16.38
CA ARG A 146 10.43 2.79 -16.64
C ARG A 146 11.91 2.59 -16.31
N GLY A 147 12.27 1.53 -15.60
CA GLY A 147 13.64 1.10 -15.36
C GLY A 147 14.08 1.13 -13.90
N ALA A 148 15.29 0.65 -13.67
CA ALA A 148 15.88 0.43 -12.34
C ALA A 148 16.17 1.71 -11.55
N ARG A 149 16.29 2.87 -12.22
CA ARG A 149 16.77 4.14 -11.65
C ARG A 149 15.87 5.29 -12.08
N LEU A 150 14.61 5.20 -11.71
CA LEU A 150 13.65 6.29 -11.90
C LEU A 150 13.74 7.26 -10.72
N TRP A 151 13.98 8.54 -11.00
CA TRP A 151 13.79 9.60 -10.01
C TRP A 151 12.42 10.23 -10.19
N LEU A 152 11.67 10.35 -9.10
CA LEU A 152 10.43 11.12 -9.05
C LEU A 152 10.61 12.25 -8.05
N SER A 153 10.14 13.45 -8.42
CA SER A 153 9.91 14.49 -7.43
C SER A 153 8.84 14.05 -6.42
N GLU A 154 8.85 14.65 -5.25
CA GLU A 154 7.83 14.40 -4.22
C GLU A 154 6.41 14.66 -4.76
N ALA A 155 6.21 15.72 -5.53
CA ALA A 155 4.92 16.06 -6.13
C ALA A 155 4.45 14.98 -7.12
N GLU A 156 5.33 14.50 -8.01
CA GLU A 156 5.00 13.42 -8.93
C GLU A 156 4.71 12.11 -8.19
N LEU A 157 5.52 11.76 -7.18
CA LEU A 157 5.28 10.58 -6.36
C LEU A 157 3.90 10.63 -5.72
N MET A 158 3.53 11.76 -5.12
CA MET A 158 2.23 11.95 -4.49
C MET A 158 1.07 11.92 -5.48
N ASP A 159 1.20 12.55 -6.65
CA ASP A 159 0.18 12.48 -7.71
C ASP A 159 -0.11 11.03 -8.14
N LEU A 160 0.94 10.23 -8.32
CA LEU A 160 0.79 8.82 -8.69
C LEU A 160 0.22 7.97 -7.56
N TRP A 161 0.55 8.31 -6.30
CA TRP A 161 0.20 7.53 -5.12
C TRP A 161 -1.18 7.83 -4.55
N HIS A 162 -1.68 9.03 -4.81
CA HIS A 162 -3.04 9.44 -4.45
C HIS A 162 -4.10 8.51 -5.02
N PHE A 163 -3.86 7.97 -6.21
CA PHE A 163 -4.70 6.97 -6.87
C PHE A 163 -4.90 5.67 -6.04
N TYR A 164 -4.14 5.47 -4.97
CA TYR A 164 -4.31 4.36 -4.03
C TYR A 164 -4.35 4.82 -2.57
N ASN A 165 -4.65 6.10 -2.32
CA ASN A 165 -4.78 6.68 -0.98
C ASN A 165 -3.52 6.45 -0.12
N GLY A 166 -2.35 6.53 -0.75
CA GLY A 166 -1.08 6.34 -0.08
C GLY A 166 -0.80 4.89 0.35
N GLU A 167 -1.30 3.89 -0.38
CA GLU A 167 -1.04 2.47 -0.09
C GLU A 167 0.44 2.09 -0.25
N TYR A 168 1.05 1.56 0.81
CA TYR A 168 2.39 1.00 0.78
C TYR A 168 2.43 -0.39 1.40
N LEU A 169 3.41 -1.17 0.94
CA LEU A 169 3.80 -2.45 1.50
C LEU A 169 5.26 -2.38 1.92
N VAL A 170 5.53 -2.78 3.16
CA VAL A 170 6.88 -2.97 3.69
C VAL A 170 7.04 -4.44 4.00
N ALA A 171 8.04 -5.09 3.38
CA ALA A 171 8.40 -6.47 3.62
C ALA A 171 9.81 -6.57 4.21
N TYR A 172 9.98 -7.41 5.22
CA TYR A 172 11.18 -7.42 6.05
C TYR A 172 11.41 -8.77 6.76
N PRO A 173 12.66 -9.18 7.01
CA PRO A 173 12.98 -10.31 7.86
C PRO A 173 12.46 -10.09 9.29
N PRO A 174 12.01 -11.12 10.03
CA PRO A 174 11.47 -10.97 11.38
C PRO A 174 12.35 -10.17 12.35
N ALA A 175 13.68 -10.27 12.22
CA ALA A 175 14.63 -9.52 13.03
C ALA A 175 14.53 -7.99 12.89
N ARG A 176 13.90 -7.49 11.83
CA ARG A 176 13.74 -6.06 11.53
C ARG A 176 12.38 -5.49 11.95
N GLU A 177 11.55 -6.29 12.64
CA GLU A 177 10.22 -5.82 13.05
C GLU A 177 10.29 -4.61 13.99
N GLY A 178 11.30 -4.54 14.86
CA GLY A 178 11.52 -3.39 15.74
C GLY A 178 11.69 -2.08 14.95
N ASP A 179 12.48 -2.11 13.88
CA ASP A 179 12.70 -0.94 13.01
C ASP A 179 11.40 -0.50 12.32
N VAL A 180 10.63 -1.45 11.81
CA VAL A 180 9.35 -1.19 11.13
C VAL A 180 8.33 -0.62 12.11
N ARG A 181 8.22 -1.18 13.31
CA ARG A 181 7.34 -0.67 14.37
C ARG A 181 7.73 0.74 14.79
N ALA A 182 9.02 1.00 14.96
CA ALA A 182 9.52 2.33 15.31
C ALA A 182 9.22 3.36 14.20
N ALA A 183 9.33 2.97 12.93
CA ALA A 183 9.04 3.86 11.81
C ALA A 183 7.55 4.19 11.66
N LEU A 184 6.70 3.17 11.79
CA LEU A 184 5.26 3.34 11.61
C LEU A 184 4.58 3.93 12.85
N GLY A 185 5.18 3.80 14.04
CA GLY A 185 4.56 4.22 15.29
C GLY A 185 3.16 3.61 15.47
N GLU A 186 2.16 4.45 15.76
CA GLU A 186 0.76 4.01 15.88
C GLU A 186 0.22 3.36 14.60
N ASP A 187 0.67 3.79 13.41
CA ASP A 187 0.22 3.21 12.15
C ASP A 187 0.63 1.73 12.01
N TYR A 188 1.52 1.21 12.85
CA TYR A 188 1.78 -0.22 12.91
C TYR A 188 0.54 -1.01 13.33
N ARG A 189 -0.37 -0.44 14.11
CA ARG A 189 -1.65 -1.08 14.45
C ARG A 189 -2.67 -0.82 13.34
N VAL A 190 -3.23 -1.90 12.79
CA VAL A 190 -4.17 -1.86 11.65
C VAL A 190 -5.32 -0.88 11.90
N ALA A 191 -5.98 -0.98 13.06
CA ALA A 191 -7.10 -0.09 13.41
C ALA A 191 -6.69 1.39 13.52
N ALA A 192 -5.48 1.68 14.03
CA ALA A 192 -4.98 3.05 14.12
C ALA A 192 -4.77 3.66 12.73
N ASN A 193 -4.17 2.89 11.80
CA ASN A 193 -3.95 3.36 10.45
C ASN A 193 -5.26 3.61 9.68
N TRP A 194 -6.29 2.79 9.90
CA TRP A 194 -7.62 3.06 9.34
C TRP A 194 -8.24 4.32 9.93
N GLN A 195 -8.08 4.55 11.24
CA GLN A 195 -8.55 5.78 11.88
C GLN A 195 -7.83 7.02 11.34
N ARG A 196 -6.51 6.92 11.13
CA ARG A 196 -5.70 7.98 10.53
C ARG A 196 -6.11 8.25 9.09
N LEU A 197 -6.27 7.20 8.26
CA LEU A 197 -6.76 7.35 6.89
C LEU A 197 -8.13 8.04 6.87
N LYS A 198 -9.08 7.62 7.73
CA LYS A 198 -10.39 8.26 7.84
C LYS A 198 -10.26 9.76 8.12
N SER A 199 -9.46 10.12 9.13
CA SER A 199 -9.26 11.52 9.51
C SER A 199 -8.64 12.35 8.39
N ILE A 200 -7.69 11.80 7.64
CA ILE A 200 -7.06 12.48 6.50
C ILE A 200 -8.08 12.65 5.37
N GLU A 201 -8.79 11.59 5.01
CA GLU A 201 -9.73 11.66 3.89
C GLU A 201 -10.96 12.51 4.20
N GLU A 202 -11.40 12.59 5.46
CA GLU A 202 -12.40 13.58 5.92
C GLU A 202 -11.95 15.03 5.72
N GLN A 203 -10.64 15.31 5.84
CA GLN A 203 -10.08 16.64 5.53
C GLN A 203 -9.99 16.84 4.03
N ASN A 204 -9.51 15.82 3.28
CA ASN A 204 -9.37 15.89 1.84
C ASN A 204 -10.70 16.08 1.12
N VAL A 205 -11.77 15.35 1.50
CA VAL A 205 -13.10 15.53 0.89
C VAL A 205 -13.69 16.91 1.21
N ARG A 206 -13.36 17.51 2.36
CA ARG A 206 -13.78 18.89 2.67
C ARG A 206 -13.03 19.93 1.84
N ALA A 207 -11.72 19.73 1.67
CA ALA A 207 -10.87 20.63 0.89
C ALA A 207 -11.12 20.51 -0.62
N GLN A 208 -11.34 19.29 -1.11
CA GLN A 208 -11.45 18.95 -2.52
C GLN A 208 -12.62 17.97 -2.74
N PRO A 209 -13.88 18.43 -2.57
CA PRO A 209 -15.07 17.58 -2.67
C PRO A 209 -15.34 17.04 -4.08
N GLY A 210 -14.66 17.57 -5.09
CA GLY A 210 -14.74 17.12 -6.48
C GLY A 210 -13.75 16.03 -6.85
N ASP A 211 -12.82 15.65 -5.98
CA ASP A 211 -11.85 14.59 -6.26
C ASP A 211 -12.44 13.22 -5.88
N PRO A 212 -12.71 12.32 -6.85
CA PRO A 212 -13.30 11.01 -6.59
C PRO A 212 -12.42 10.10 -5.71
N TYR A 213 -11.09 10.29 -5.72
CA TYR A 213 -10.17 9.40 -5.01
C TYR A 213 -10.17 9.64 -3.50
N ASN A 214 -10.42 10.89 -3.07
CA ASN A 214 -10.62 11.23 -1.65
C ASN A 214 -11.83 10.48 -1.08
N TRP A 215 -12.94 10.50 -1.82
CA TRP A 215 -14.16 9.79 -1.43
C TRP A 215 -13.95 8.28 -1.38
N TRP A 216 -13.20 7.72 -2.33
CA TRP A 216 -12.85 6.31 -2.32
C TRP A 216 -11.99 5.93 -1.09
N GLY A 217 -11.01 6.77 -0.74
CA GLY A 217 -10.19 6.60 0.46
C GLY A 217 -11.02 6.62 1.74
N LEU A 218 -11.93 7.59 1.85
CA LEU A 218 -12.85 7.69 2.99
C LEU A 218 -13.78 6.48 3.08
N GLY A 219 -14.34 6.03 1.96
CA GLY A 219 -15.19 4.84 1.89
C GLY A 219 -14.43 3.59 2.32
N LYS A 220 -13.18 3.43 1.87
CA LYS A 220 -12.31 2.33 2.30
C LYS A 220 -12.04 2.34 3.80
N ALA A 221 -11.73 3.51 4.37
CA ALA A 221 -11.50 3.63 5.81
C ALA A 221 -12.77 3.27 6.61
N ASN A 222 -13.92 3.81 6.21
CA ASN A 222 -15.21 3.51 6.85
C ASN A 222 -15.57 2.02 6.76
N LEU A 223 -15.37 1.39 5.60
CA LEU A 223 -15.64 -0.03 5.41
C LEU A 223 -14.82 -0.90 6.37
N ARG A 224 -13.53 -0.57 6.52
CA ARG A 224 -12.58 -1.32 7.35
C ARG A 224 -12.77 -1.07 8.84
N LEU A 225 -13.38 0.06 9.21
CA LEU A 225 -13.80 0.38 10.59
C LEU A 225 -15.22 -0.15 10.92
N GLY A 226 -15.91 -0.78 9.96
CA GLY A 226 -17.23 -1.37 10.17
C GLY A 226 -18.41 -0.43 9.91
N ASN A 227 -18.16 0.81 9.48
CA ASN A 227 -19.18 1.80 9.14
C ASN A 227 -19.71 1.53 7.72
N VAL A 228 -20.43 0.42 7.53
CA VAL A 228 -20.83 -0.09 6.20
C VAL A 228 -21.69 0.89 5.40
N GLY A 229 -22.71 1.48 6.02
CA GLY A 229 -23.59 2.45 5.32
C GLY A 229 -22.82 3.68 4.84
N ALA A 230 -22.05 4.30 5.73
CA ALA A 230 -21.20 5.44 5.36
C ALA A 230 -20.20 5.08 4.25
N ALA A 231 -19.65 3.87 4.28
CA ALA A 231 -18.75 3.40 3.21
C ALA A 231 -19.47 3.33 1.86
N ALA A 232 -20.67 2.74 1.80
CA ALA A 232 -21.47 2.66 0.58
C ALA A 232 -21.76 4.06 0.01
N ASP A 233 -22.18 5.01 0.85
CA ASP A 233 -22.42 6.40 0.44
C ASP A 233 -21.15 7.09 -0.10
N ASN A 234 -20.00 6.85 0.53
CA ASN A 234 -18.73 7.40 0.06
C ASN A 234 -18.31 6.82 -1.30
N PHE A 235 -18.50 5.50 -1.51
CA PHE A 235 -18.23 4.89 -2.81
C PHE A 235 -19.20 5.38 -3.88
N ASP A 236 -20.48 5.55 -3.55
CA ASP A 236 -21.46 6.15 -4.47
C ASP A 236 -21.03 7.55 -4.91
N ARG A 237 -20.55 8.37 -3.97
CA ARG A 237 -20.04 9.70 -4.27
C ARG A 237 -18.80 9.65 -5.18
N ALA A 238 -17.86 8.76 -4.90
CA ALA A 238 -16.68 8.55 -5.75
C ALA A 238 -17.05 8.14 -7.18
N VAL A 239 -18.04 7.25 -7.32
CA VAL A 239 -18.57 6.79 -8.61
C VAL A 239 -19.28 7.91 -9.36
N ALA A 240 -20.12 8.70 -8.69
CA ALA A 240 -20.79 9.85 -9.28
C ALA A 240 -19.80 10.93 -9.78
N LEU A 241 -18.64 11.04 -9.13
CA LEU A 241 -17.54 11.95 -9.53
C LEU A 241 -16.63 11.37 -10.61
N GLY A 242 -16.83 10.10 -11.01
CA GLY A 242 -16.18 9.51 -12.18
C GLY A 242 -14.88 8.76 -11.91
N VAL A 243 -14.80 7.93 -10.86
CA VAL A 243 -13.74 6.89 -10.84
C VAL A 243 -13.77 6.04 -12.13
N PRO A 244 -12.60 5.65 -12.67
CA PRO A 244 -12.56 4.91 -13.92
C PRO A 244 -13.11 3.49 -13.78
N THR A 245 -13.64 2.88 -14.85
CA THR A 245 -14.13 1.49 -14.79
C THR A 245 -13.05 0.49 -14.34
N LEU A 246 -11.80 0.71 -14.75
CA LEU A 246 -10.66 -0.12 -14.31
C LEU A 246 -10.43 -0.08 -12.80
N TYR A 247 -10.92 0.93 -12.10
CA TYR A 247 -10.85 0.99 -10.65
C TYR A 247 -11.58 -0.20 -10.02
N PHE A 248 -12.72 -0.63 -10.56
CA PHE A 248 -13.43 -1.82 -10.05
C PHE A 248 -12.70 -3.13 -10.29
N LEU A 249 -11.94 -3.21 -11.39
CA LEU A 249 -11.05 -4.35 -11.63
C LEU A 249 -9.96 -4.37 -10.58
N TYR A 250 -9.35 -3.21 -10.25
CA TYR A 250 -8.23 -3.14 -9.32
C TYR A 250 -8.60 -3.09 -7.83
N ARG A 251 -9.79 -2.59 -7.53
CA ARG A 251 -10.20 -2.12 -6.20
C ARG A 251 -11.65 -2.55 -5.95
N GLN A 252 -11.83 -3.65 -5.21
CA GLN A 252 -13.13 -4.27 -5.00
C GLN A 252 -13.90 -3.73 -3.78
N GLU A 253 -13.37 -2.73 -3.08
CA GLU A 253 -13.93 -2.25 -1.81
C GLU A 253 -15.37 -1.73 -1.95
N ALA A 254 -15.71 -1.10 -3.08
CA ALA A 254 -17.07 -0.66 -3.36
C ALA A 254 -18.06 -1.83 -3.44
N PHE A 255 -17.70 -2.92 -4.14
CA PHE A 255 -18.54 -4.12 -4.21
C PHE A 255 -18.74 -4.76 -2.84
N GLU A 256 -17.68 -4.80 -2.01
CA GLU A 256 -17.78 -5.30 -0.65
C GLU A 256 -18.74 -4.45 0.19
N ALA A 257 -18.63 -3.12 0.13
CA ALA A 257 -19.49 -2.21 0.87
C ALA A 257 -20.96 -2.34 0.45
N TRP A 258 -21.25 -2.24 -0.85
CA TRP A 258 -22.61 -2.35 -1.39
C TRP A 258 -23.23 -3.71 -1.07
N THR A 259 -22.49 -4.80 -1.21
CA THR A 259 -22.98 -6.13 -0.84
C THR A 259 -23.32 -6.20 0.65
N ARG A 260 -22.44 -5.69 1.54
CA ARG A 260 -22.67 -5.69 2.99
C ARG A 260 -23.80 -4.74 3.41
N ALA A 261 -24.11 -3.73 2.61
CA ALA A 261 -25.24 -2.82 2.79
C ALA A 261 -26.57 -3.40 2.24
N GLY A 262 -26.56 -4.59 1.63
CA GLY A 262 -27.74 -5.20 1.01
C GLY A 262 -28.04 -4.69 -0.42
N GLU A 263 -27.16 -3.87 -0.99
CA GLU A 263 -27.31 -3.30 -2.33
C GLU A 263 -26.81 -4.27 -3.43
N HIS A 264 -27.35 -5.49 -3.40
CA HIS A 264 -26.92 -6.58 -4.28
C HIS A 264 -27.18 -6.27 -5.76
N ARG A 265 -28.28 -5.61 -6.10
CA ARG A 265 -28.56 -5.20 -7.49
C ARG A 265 -27.49 -4.23 -8.03
N LYS A 266 -27.11 -3.22 -7.24
CA LYS A 266 -26.04 -2.28 -7.59
C LYS A 266 -24.70 -3.01 -7.80
N THR A 267 -24.35 -3.89 -6.86
CA THR A 267 -23.14 -4.74 -6.98
C THR A 267 -23.15 -5.54 -8.29
N LEU A 268 -24.28 -6.19 -8.61
CA LEU A 268 -24.44 -6.98 -9.82
C LEU A 268 -24.23 -6.14 -11.08
N ASP A 269 -24.90 -4.98 -11.17
CA ASP A 269 -24.87 -4.11 -12.34
C ASP A 269 -23.45 -3.57 -12.63
N PHE A 270 -22.76 -3.08 -11.58
CA PHE A 270 -21.39 -2.58 -11.73
C PHE A 270 -20.39 -3.71 -12.01
N ALA A 271 -20.54 -4.88 -11.39
CA ALA A 271 -19.67 -6.03 -11.67
C ALA A 271 -19.83 -6.50 -13.13
N GLN A 272 -21.06 -6.58 -13.65
CA GLN A 272 -21.31 -6.93 -15.05
C GLN A 272 -20.72 -5.92 -16.02
N ARG A 273 -20.80 -4.63 -15.72
CA ARG A 273 -20.18 -3.58 -16.54
C ARG A 273 -18.66 -3.71 -16.55
N ALA A 274 -18.05 -3.92 -15.38
CA ALA A 274 -16.59 -4.10 -15.29
C ALA A 274 -16.11 -5.37 -16.02
N LEU A 275 -16.89 -6.45 -15.99
CA LEU A 275 -16.60 -7.69 -16.73
C LEU A 275 -16.58 -7.52 -18.27
N GLN A 276 -17.13 -6.42 -18.81
CA GLN A 276 -16.96 -6.12 -20.24
C GLN A 276 -15.51 -5.74 -20.57
N THR A 277 -14.74 -5.26 -19.58
CA THR A 277 -13.31 -4.93 -19.73
C THR A 277 -12.44 -6.17 -19.57
N ASP A 278 -12.72 -6.99 -18.56
CA ASP A 278 -12.06 -8.28 -18.36
C ASP A 278 -13.09 -9.36 -18.00
N PRO A 279 -13.58 -10.14 -18.98
CA PRO A 279 -14.56 -11.19 -18.73
C PRO A 279 -14.05 -12.34 -17.84
N ALA A 280 -12.74 -12.46 -17.66
CA ALA A 280 -12.09 -13.54 -16.92
C ALA A 280 -11.66 -13.13 -15.50
N SER A 281 -11.83 -11.87 -15.10
CA SER A 281 -11.42 -11.40 -13.76
C SER A 281 -12.13 -12.20 -12.65
N LYS A 282 -11.34 -12.90 -11.84
CA LYS A 282 -11.85 -13.69 -10.71
C LYS A 282 -12.58 -12.82 -9.68
N GLU A 283 -12.09 -11.60 -9.45
CA GLU A 283 -12.63 -10.65 -8.50
C GLU A 283 -14.03 -10.24 -8.91
N LEU A 284 -14.18 -9.84 -10.18
CA LEU A 284 -15.46 -9.39 -10.72
C LEU A 284 -16.46 -10.55 -10.83
N LEU A 285 -16.01 -11.73 -11.25
CA LEU A 285 -16.85 -12.94 -11.29
C LEU A 285 -17.35 -13.32 -9.89
N ARG A 286 -16.49 -13.22 -8.86
CA ARG A 286 -16.85 -13.47 -7.47
C ARG A 286 -17.96 -12.55 -7.00
N PHE A 287 -17.82 -11.24 -7.17
CA PHE A 287 -18.84 -10.28 -6.71
C PHE A 287 -20.15 -10.36 -7.51
N ARG A 288 -20.06 -10.62 -8.83
CA ARG A 288 -21.25 -10.89 -9.65
C ARG A 288 -22.03 -12.09 -9.13
N ASN A 289 -21.35 -13.20 -8.83
CA ASN A 289 -22.00 -14.42 -8.36
C ASN A 289 -22.62 -14.21 -6.97
N LEU A 290 -21.85 -13.61 -6.04
CA LEU A 290 -22.34 -13.29 -4.70
C LEU A 290 -23.61 -12.44 -4.72
N ALA A 291 -23.65 -11.43 -5.60
CA ALA A 291 -24.82 -10.57 -5.76
C ALA A 291 -26.02 -11.29 -6.41
N ARG A 292 -25.78 -12.20 -7.38
CA ARG A 292 -26.85 -13.01 -7.99
C ARG A 292 -27.47 -13.95 -6.98
N ASP A 293 -26.66 -14.64 -6.19
CA ASP A 293 -27.14 -15.61 -5.21
C ASP A 293 -28.03 -14.90 -4.17
N ALA A 294 -27.60 -13.73 -3.70
CA ALA A 294 -28.36 -12.92 -2.75
C ALA A 294 -29.67 -12.32 -3.30
N LEU A 295 -29.82 -12.19 -4.62
CA LEU A 295 -31.05 -11.73 -5.27
C LEU A 295 -31.99 -12.88 -5.66
N SER A 296 -31.49 -14.12 -5.65
CA SER A 296 -32.23 -15.31 -6.09
C SER A 296 -32.77 -16.13 -4.91
N GLY A 297 -32.28 -15.88 -3.70
CA GLY A 297 -32.81 -16.43 -2.44
C GLY A 297 -33.84 -15.51 -1.81
#